data_AF-A0A530AWE7-F1
#
_entry.id   AF-A0A530AWE7-F1
#
_cell.length_a   1.000
_cell.length_b   1.000
_cell.length_c   1.000
_cell.angle_alpha   90.00
_cell.angle_beta   90.00
_cell.angle_gamma   90.00
#
_symmetry.space_group_name_H-M   'P 1'
#
loop_
_entity.id
_entity.type
_entity.pdbx_description
1 polymer ?
#
loop_
_entity_poly.entity_id
_entity_poly.type
_entity_poly.pdbx_seq_one_letter_code
_entity_poly.pdbx_strand_id
1 'polypeptide(L)'
;MLNVRRWRGYLPAAFCSLFLLTGLARAENAKPAETKPPEANPWAVNCSSGSTGTELQCQVSQNLTEAKTGQRVLTVTVRRQQGAAGFAMLLALPHGLFLPSGTSYQIDSGKKATVAIQT
;
A
#
# COMPACT_ATOMS: atom_id res chain seq x y z
N MET A 1 -42.62 -12.46 49.87
CA MET A 1 -42.45 -12.32 51.35
C MET A 1 -41.28 -11.39 51.58
N LEU A 2 -41.48 -10.07 51.59
CA LEU A 2 -41.82 -9.21 52.73
C LEU A 2 -40.78 -9.15 53.86
N ASN A 3 -40.53 -7.89 54.25
CA ASN A 3 -40.09 -7.37 55.54
C ASN A 3 -38.59 -7.37 55.86
N VAL A 4 -37.89 -6.22 55.87
CA VAL A 4 -38.03 -4.95 56.65
C VAL A 4 -37.60 -5.09 58.11
N ARG A 5 -36.49 -4.41 58.45
CA ARG A 5 -36.16 -3.75 59.73
C ARG A 5 -34.89 -2.93 59.48
N ARG A 6 -34.88 -1.60 59.34
CA ARG A 6 -35.34 -0.47 60.18
C ARG A 6 -34.58 -0.35 61.52
N TRP A 7 -33.53 0.48 61.52
CA TRP A 7 -32.95 1.19 62.66
C TRP A 7 -32.30 2.45 62.04
N ARG A 8 -32.80 3.70 62.11
CA ARG A 8 -33.25 4.57 63.21
C ARG A 8 -32.10 4.95 64.16
N GLY A 9 -31.49 6.13 63.93
CA GLY A 9 -30.68 6.84 64.93
C GLY A 9 -29.76 7.94 64.39
N TYR A 10 -30.27 9.20 64.41
CA TYR A 10 -29.63 10.52 64.65
C TYR A 10 -28.11 10.73 64.44
N LEU A 11 -27.64 11.64 63.54
CA LEU A 11 -27.38 13.11 63.70
C LEU A 11 -26.37 13.47 64.83
N PRO A 12 -25.62 14.59 64.76
CA PRO A 12 -24.80 15.19 63.68
C PRO A 12 -23.45 15.75 64.22
N ALA A 13 -22.41 15.95 63.40
CA ALA A 13 -21.36 16.92 63.73
C ALA A 13 -20.49 17.26 62.52
N ALA A 14 -20.67 18.49 62.05
CA ALA A 14 -19.64 19.40 61.57
C ALA A 14 -18.30 18.79 61.16
N PHE A 15 -18.06 18.71 59.85
CA PHE A 15 -16.74 19.04 59.28
C PHE A 15 -16.96 19.54 57.85
N CYS A 16 -17.35 20.81 57.75
CA CYS A 16 -17.35 21.53 56.48
C CYS A 16 -15.90 21.88 56.17
N SER A 17 -15.19 20.97 55.48
CA SER A 17 -13.84 21.21 54.97
C SER A 17 -13.83 21.06 53.46
N LEU A 18 -14.03 22.21 52.81
CA LEU A 18 -13.30 22.70 51.64
C LEU A 18 -12.52 21.64 50.84
N PHE A 19 -13.10 21.16 49.75
CA PHE A 19 -12.34 20.75 48.56
C PHE A 19 -13.15 21.15 47.30
N LEU A 20 -13.12 22.47 47.01
CA LEU A 20 -13.39 23.00 45.68
C LEU A 20 -12.14 22.74 44.83
N LEU A 21 -12.06 21.59 44.17
CA LEU A 21 -11.12 21.37 43.08
C LEU A 21 -11.87 20.92 41.83
N THR A 22 -12.05 21.93 40.98
CA THR A 22 -12.50 21.92 39.59
C THR A 22 -11.91 20.75 38.78
N GLY A 23 -12.77 19.87 38.30
CA GLY A 23 -12.45 18.90 37.25
C GLY A 23 -13.34 19.13 36.03
N LEU A 24 -13.03 20.15 35.22
CA LEU A 24 -13.56 20.27 33.86
C LEU A 24 -12.87 19.19 33.02
N ALA A 25 -13.52 18.03 32.90
CA ALA A 25 -13.12 17.00 31.94
C ALA A 25 -13.25 17.56 30.52
N ARG A 26 -12.11 17.88 29.91
CA ARG A 26 -12.03 18.29 28.51
C ARG A 26 -12.25 17.03 27.66
N ALA A 27 -13.42 16.91 27.04
CA ALA A 27 -13.63 15.92 25.98
C ALA A 27 -12.63 16.23 24.85
N GLU A 28 -11.62 15.37 24.69
CA GLU A 28 -10.73 15.41 23.55
C GLU A 28 -11.58 15.10 22.31
N ASN A 29 -11.80 16.13 21.49
CA ASN A 29 -12.40 15.97 20.18
C ASN A 29 -11.41 15.13 19.36
N ALA A 30 -11.66 13.83 19.28
CA ALA A 30 -10.92 12.93 18.42
C ALA A 30 -11.08 13.43 16.97
N LYS A 31 -10.00 14.01 16.42
CA LYS A 31 -9.92 14.42 15.03
C LYS A 31 -10.28 13.20 14.17
N PRO A 32 -11.28 13.27 13.27
CA PRO A 32 -11.55 12.20 12.33
C PRO A 32 -10.26 11.90 11.55
N ALA A 33 -9.86 10.63 11.55
CA ALA A 33 -8.73 10.19 10.75
C ALA A 33 -9.04 10.49 9.28
N GLU A 34 -8.21 11.32 8.67
CA GLU A 34 -8.30 11.64 7.26
C GLU A 34 -7.93 10.38 6.47
N THR A 35 -8.91 9.81 5.77
CA THR A 35 -8.71 8.66 4.90
C THR A 35 -7.78 9.05 3.76
N LYS A 36 -6.52 8.61 3.82
CA LYS A 36 -5.56 8.77 2.71
C LYS A 36 -6.18 8.17 1.45
N PRO A 37 -6.26 8.91 0.32
CA PRO A 37 -6.72 8.35 -0.93
C PRO A 37 -5.91 7.11 -1.29
N PRO A 38 -6.55 6.06 -1.85
CA PRO A 38 -5.83 4.87 -2.28
C PRO A 38 -4.74 5.25 -3.28
N GLU A 39 -3.53 4.75 -3.06
CA GLU A 39 -2.41 4.98 -3.98
C GLU A 39 -2.78 4.46 -5.37
N ALA A 40 -2.60 5.30 -6.39
CA ALA A 40 -2.90 4.94 -7.76
C ALA A 40 -2.04 3.75 -8.20
N ASN A 41 -2.64 2.82 -8.96
CA ASN A 41 -1.92 1.67 -9.52
C ASN A 41 -0.72 2.17 -10.36
N PRO A 42 0.52 1.77 -10.02
CA PRO A 42 1.72 2.27 -10.70
C PRO A 42 1.94 1.68 -12.09
N TRP A 43 1.04 0.80 -12.56
CA TRP A 43 1.11 0.15 -13.87
C TRP A 43 0.26 0.89 -14.91
N ALA A 44 0.88 1.21 -16.04
CA ALA A 44 0.19 1.70 -17.22
C ALA A 44 -0.23 0.54 -18.12
N VAL A 45 -1.50 0.52 -18.54
CA VAL A 45 -2.05 -0.46 -19.48
C VAL A 45 -2.21 0.18 -20.85
N ASN A 46 -1.69 -0.44 -21.89
CA ASN A 46 -1.90 -0.02 -23.27
C ASN A 46 -2.40 -1.22 -24.09
N CYS A 47 -3.51 -1.04 -24.79
CA CYS A 47 -4.12 -2.06 -25.64
C CYS A 47 -4.29 -1.50 -27.05
N SER A 48 -3.92 -2.29 -28.04
CA SER A 48 -4.10 -1.98 -29.45
C SER A 48 -4.59 -3.19 -30.20
N SER A 49 -5.31 -2.98 -31.30
CA SER A 49 -5.61 -4.06 -32.25
C SER A 49 -4.31 -4.66 -32.78
N GLY A 50 -4.22 -5.98 -32.77
CA GLY A 50 -3.10 -6.74 -33.28
C GLY A 50 -3.02 -6.70 -34.80
N SER A 51 -1.96 -7.27 -35.35
CA SER A 51 -1.63 -7.26 -36.79
C SER A 51 -2.70 -7.88 -37.69
N THR A 52 -3.53 -8.79 -37.18
CA THR A 52 -4.66 -9.40 -37.92
C THR A 52 -5.98 -8.65 -37.72
N GLY A 53 -6.02 -7.61 -36.89
CA GLY A 53 -7.22 -6.81 -36.59
C GLY A 53 -8.25 -7.50 -35.69
N THR A 54 -8.18 -8.82 -35.52
CA THR A 54 -9.14 -9.62 -34.74
C THR A 54 -8.72 -9.88 -33.30
N GLU A 55 -7.46 -9.62 -32.95
CA GLU A 55 -6.92 -9.88 -31.62
C GLU A 55 -6.50 -8.60 -30.92
N LEU A 56 -6.98 -8.37 -29.69
CA LEU A 56 -6.55 -7.23 -28.88
C LEU A 56 -5.24 -7.55 -28.16
N GLN A 57 -4.17 -6.82 -28.48
CA GLN A 57 -2.87 -6.95 -27.84
C GLN A 57 -2.75 -5.92 -26.72
N CYS A 58 -2.75 -6.39 -25.49
CA CYS A 58 -2.55 -5.56 -24.31
C CYS A 58 -1.16 -5.79 -23.71
N GLN A 59 -0.52 -4.70 -23.31
CA GLN A 59 0.70 -4.70 -22.53
C GLN A 59 0.51 -3.85 -21.27
N VAL A 60 1.11 -4.31 -20.18
CA VAL A 60 1.23 -3.54 -18.94
C VAL A 60 2.68 -3.15 -18.75
N SER A 61 2.91 -1.90 -18.36
CA SER A 61 4.25 -1.36 -18.21
C SER A 61 4.41 -0.52 -16.96
N GLN A 62 5.59 -0.56 -16.36
CA GLN A 62 5.97 0.27 -15.25
C GLN A 62 7.37 0.84 -15.51
N ASN A 63 7.52 2.14 -15.26
CA ASN A 63 8.83 2.80 -15.25
C ASN A 63 9.28 2.97 -13.81
N LEU A 64 10.46 2.46 -13.50
CA LEU A 64 11.15 2.73 -12.25
C LEU A 64 12.13 3.89 -12.49
N THR A 65 12.04 4.89 -11.63
CA THR A 65 12.91 6.07 -11.65
C THR A 65 13.64 6.21 -10.33
N GLU A 66 14.85 6.75 -10.39
CA GLU A 66 15.59 7.13 -9.19
C GLU A 66 14.98 8.42 -8.60
N ALA A 67 14.58 8.37 -7.32
CA ALA A 67 13.79 9.42 -6.69
C ALA A 67 14.47 10.81 -6.68
N LYS A 68 15.81 10.87 -6.67
CA LYS A 68 16.56 12.13 -6.59
C LYS A 68 16.72 12.80 -7.94
N THR A 69 17.05 12.02 -8.97
CA THR A 69 17.41 12.52 -10.30
C THR A 69 16.23 12.49 -11.26
N GLY A 70 15.19 11.72 -10.95
CA GLY A 70 14.10 11.41 -11.88
C GLY A 70 14.54 10.52 -13.05
N GLN A 71 15.78 10.04 -13.05
CA GLN A 71 16.32 9.25 -14.14
C GLN A 71 15.68 7.86 -14.15
N ARG A 72 15.30 7.38 -15.33
CA ARG A 72 14.80 6.02 -15.52
C ARG A 72 15.90 5.00 -15.26
N VAL A 73 15.62 4.04 -14.39
CA VAL A 73 16.56 2.94 -14.06
C VAL A 73 16.13 1.60 -14.63
N LEU A 74 14.84 1.41 -14.90
CA LEU A 74 14.29 0.19 -15.48
C LEU A 74 12.89 0.47 -16.06
N THR A 75 12.56 -0.12 -17.20
CA THR A 75 11.17 -0.31 -17.63
C THR A 75 10.85 -1.80 -17.63
N VAL A 76 9.77 -2.17 -16.96
CA VAL A 76 9.23 -3.53 -17.00
C VAL A 76 7.99 -3.51 -17.87
N THR A 77 7.93 -4.38 -18.88
CA THR A 77 6.75 -4.56 -19.72
C THR A 77 6.35 -6.03 -19.71
N VAL A 78 5.08 -6.31 -19.44
CA VAL A 78 4.50 -7.66 -19.52
C VAL A 78 3.42 -7.66 -20.60
N ARG A 79 3.50 -8.60 -21.53
CA ARG A 79 2.52 -8.79 -22.60
C ARG A 79 2.17 -10.25 -22.76
N ARG A 80 0.99 -10.55 -23.30
CA ARG A 80 0.68 -11.92 -23.74
C ARG A 80 1.62 -12.32 -24.87
N GLN A 81 2.06 -13.57 -24.85
CA GLN A 81 2.88 -14.10 -25.93
C GLN A 81 1.95 -14.57 -27.06
N GLN A 82 2.16 -14.06 -28.28
CA GLN A 82 1.36 -14.50 -29.43
C GLN A 82 1.65 -15.98 -29.74
N GLY A 83 0.59 -16.76 -29.97
CA GLY A 83 0.69 -18.18 -30.35
C GLY A 83 1.11 -19.14 -29.24
N ALA A 84 1.28 -18.68 -27.99
CA ALA A 84 1.62 -19.53 -26.85
C ALA A 84 0.77 -19.19 -25.62
N ALA A 85 0.46 -20.20 -24.81
CA ALA A 85 -0.14 -19.98 -23.50
C ALA A 85 0.93 -19.40 -22.56
N GLY A 86 0.94 -18.07 -22.39
CA GLY A 86 1.88 -17.42 -21.48
C GLY A 86 2.01 -15.92 -21.65
N PHE A 87 2.89 -15.35 -20.82
CA PHE A 87 3.30 -13.96 -20.86
C PHE A 87 4.78 -13.86 -21.15
N ALA A 88 5.16 -12.85 -21.93
CA ALA A 88 6.53 -12.43 -22.09
C ALA A 88 6.76 -11.18 -21.23
N MET A 89 7.89 -11.17 -20.50
CA MET A 89 8.35 -10.02 -19.73
C MET A 89 9.61 -9.44 -20.39
N LEU A 90 9.59 -8.13 -20.63
CA LEU A 90 10.73 -7.37 -21.15
C LEU A 90 11.23 -6.43 -20.05
N LEU A 91 12.53 -6.50 -19.78
CA LEU A 91 13.23 -5.60 -18.88
C LEU A 91 14.12 -4.70 -19.74
N ALA A 92 13.74 -3.44 -19.90
CA ALA A 92 14.53 -2.47 -20.64
C ALA A 92 15.38 -1.65 -19.66
N LEU A 93 16.70 -1.84 -19.74
CA LEU A 93 17.68 -1.17 -18.90
C LEU A 93 18.26 0.05 -19.63
N PRO A 94 18.63 1.11 -18.91
CA PRO A 94 19.39 2.22 -19.47
C PRO A 94 20.74 1.74 -20.03
N HIS A 95 21.21 2.42 -21.07
CA HIS A 95 22.56 2.22 -21.57
C HIS A 95 23.60 2.68 -20.54
N GLY A 96 24.79 2.09 -20.58
CA GLY A 96 25.89 2.46 -19.68
C GLY A 96 25.97 1.67 -18.37
N LEU A 97 25.06 0.73 -18.12
CA LEU A 97 25.24 -0.25 -17.04
C LEU A 97 26.18 -1.38 -17.50
N PHE A 98 27.26 -1.62 -16.73
CA PHE A 98 28.16 -2.75 -16.92
C PHE A 98 27.59 -4.01 -16.24
N LEU A 99 27.00 -4.90 -17.01
CA LEU A 99 26.29 -6.10 -16.52
C LEU A 99 26.83 -7.38 -17.19
N PRO A 100 28.09 -7.76 -16.91
CA PRO A 100 28.75 -8.89 -17.58
C PRO A 100 28.08 -10.24 -17.31
N SER A 101 27.38 -10.36 -16.18
CA SER A 101 26.63 -11.56 -15.78
C SER A 101 25.15 -11.55 -16.23
N GLY A 102 24.74 -10.57 -17.03
CA GLY A 102 23.34 -10.37 -17.41
C GLY A 102 22.50 -9.79 -16.27
N THR A 103 21.20 -10.09 -16.26
CA THR A 103 20.23 -9.60 -15.26
C THR A 103 19.49 -10.76 -14.62
N SER A 104 19.20 -10.67 -13.32
CA SER A 104 18.38 -11.66 -12.62
C SER A 104 17.14 -11.02 -12.02
N TYR A 105 16.01 -11.74 -12.04
CA TYR A 105 14.77 -11.32 -11.42
C TYR A 105 14.19 -12.43 -10.54
N GLN A 106 13.41 -12.02 -9.54
CA GLN A 106 12.66 -12.90 -8.65
C GLN A 106 11.36 -12.20 -8.32
N ILE A 107 10.24 -12.93 -8.39
CA ILE A 107 8.94 -12.43 -7.95
C ILE A 107 8.70 -12.95 -6.55
N ASP A 108 8.56 -12.04 -5.58
CA ASP A 108 8.38 -12.36 -4.17
C ASP A 108 9.39 -13.42 -3.69
N SER A 109 8.89 -14.49 -3.05
CA SER A 109 9.68 -15.64 -2.60
C SER A 109 9.82 -16.74 -3.67
N GLY A 110 9.57 -16.43 -4.93
CA GLY A 110 9.61 -17.37 -6.05
C GLY A 110 11.03 -17.77 -6.45
N LYS A 111 11.15 -18.51 -7.56
CA LYS A 111 12.45 -18.90 -8.11
C LYS A 111 13.14 -17.70 -8.76
N LYS A 112 14.42 -17.50 -8.44
CA LYS A 112 15.27 -16.53 -9.13
C LYS A 112 15.60 -17.06 -10.53
N ALA A 113 15.40 -16.21 -11.54
CA ALA A 113 15.76 -16.50 -12.93
C ALA A 113 16.84 -15.51 -13.38
N THR A 114 17.80 -15.98 -14.18
CA THR A 114 18.83 -15.15 -14.81
C THR A 114 18.60 -15.14 -16.31
N VAL A 115 18.62 -13.94 -16.90
CA VAL A 115 18.44 -13.69 -18.33
C VAL A 115 19.65 -12.96 -18.89
N ALA A 116 20.04 -13.33 -20.11
CA ALA A 116 21.05 -12.62 -20.85
C ALA A 116 20.50 -11.28 -21.35
N ILE A 117 21.35 -10.27 -21.45
CA ILE A 117 21.00 -8.98 -22.04
C ILE A 117 21.08 -9.12 -23.55
N GLN A 118 20.05 -8.64 -24.25
CA GLN A 118 20.04 -8.50 -25.71
C GLN A 118 20.12 -7.02 -26.05
N THR A 119 21.01 -6.67 -26.98
CA THR A 119 21.27 -5.28 -27.43
C THR A 119 20.83 -5.10 -28.86
#